data_AF-A0A557RDN4-F1
#
_entry.id   AF-A0A557RDN4-F1
#
_cell.length_a   1.000
_cell.length_b   1.000
_cell.length_c   1.000
_cell.angle_alpha   90.00
_cell.angle_beta   90.00
_cell.angle_gamma   90.00
#
_symmetry.space_group_name_H-M   'P 1'
#
loop_
_entity.id
_entity.type
_entity.pdbx_description
1 polymer ?
#
loop_
_entity_poly.entity_id
_entity_poly.type
_entity_poly.pdbx_seq_one_letter_code
_entity_poly.pdbx_strand_id
1 'polypeptide(L)'
;MQYFTGEVYFQHELPCDPSSLTRWRNRLDEAGAEELLAQTVEAAKTLKAIRPRELRVVSIDTTVQEKNVAHPTDSRLLEVARSKLAERAAEADINLRQSYARTGPRLNRQAGRYAHARQYKRMRRVIKRQ
;
A
#
# COMPACT_ATOMS: atom_id res chain seq x y z
N MET A 1 22.90 6.06 -10.11
CA MET A 1 21.64 6.74 -10.52
C MET A 1 22.01 8.14 -10.98
N GLN A 2 22.17 8.38 -12.28
CA GLN A 2 22.82 9.60 -12.79
C GLN A 2 21.86 10.63 -13.39
N TYR A 3 20.64 10.26 -13.79
CA TYR A 3 19.84 11.16 -14.63
C TYR A 3 18.96 12.18 -13.87
N PHE A 4 18.75 12.00 -12.55
CA PHE A 4 17.73 12.75 -11.80
C PHE A 4 18.28 13.68 -10.70
N THR A 5 19.59 13.68 -10.43
CA THR A 5 20.15 14.45 -9.30
C THR A 5 20.73 15.81 -9.69
N GLY A 6 20.84 16.13 -10.99
CA GLY A 6 21.40 17.42 -11.45
C GLY A 6 22.90 17.57 -11.21
N GLU A 7 23.59 16.50 -10.77
CA GLU A 7 25.02 16.51 -10.45
C GLU A 7 25.89 16.43 -11.71
N VAL A 8 27.00 17.18 -11.71
CA VAL A 8 27.95 17.26 -12.84
C VAL A 8 28.87 16.04 -12.90
N TYR A 9 29.14 15.41 -11.74
CA TYR A 9 30.02 14.26 -11.62
C TYR A 9 29.27 13.05 -11.07
N PHE A 10 29.68 11.87 -11.51
CA PHE A 10 29.10 10.62 -11.05
C PHE A 10 29.50 10.34 -9.59
N GLN A 11 28.51 10.12 -8.73
CA GLN A 11 28.70 9.76 -7.33
C GLN A 11 28.13 8.37 -7.05
N HIS A 12 28.85 7.59 -6.24
CA HIS A 12 28.44 6.25 -5.79
C HIS A 12 27.53 6.31 -4.56
N GLU A 13 27.58 7.42 -3.81
CA GLU A 13 26.76 7.64 -2.63
C GLU A 13 25.39 8.21 -3.02
N LEU A 14 24.38 7.87 -2.22
CA LEU A 14 23.04 8.41 -2.41
C LEU A 14 22.99 9.84 -1.84
N PRO A 15 22.33 10.79 -2.53
CA PRO A 15 22.25 12.18 -2.08
C PRO A 15 21.47 12.34 -0.76
N CYS A 16 20.67 11.33 -0.39
CA CYS A 16 19.99 11.25 0.89
C CYS A 16 19.75 9.79 1.29
N ASP A 17 19.59 9.53 2.59
CA ASP A 17 19.14 8.21 3.07
C ASP A 17 17.70 7.98 2.57
N PRO A 18 17.43 6.90 1.82
CA PRO A 18 16.11 6.62 1.23
C PRO A 18 14.96 6.56 2.23
N SER A 19 15.27 6.24 3.49
CA SER A 19 14.29 6.13 4.58
C SER A 19 14.05 7.45 5.33
N SER A 20 14.79 8.53 5.00
CA SER A 20 14.71 9.82 5.69
C SER A 20 13.28 10.37 5.73
N LEU A 21 12.59 10.37 4.59
CA LEU A 21 11.20 10.86 4.50
C LEU A 21 10.23 9.96 5.26
N THR A 22 10.43 8.63 5.24
CA THR A 22 9.60 7.70 6.01
C THR A 22 9.76 7.92 7.51
N ARG A 23 11.01 8.04 7.99
CA ARG A 23 11.29 8.30 9.41
C ARG A 23 10.76 9.67 9.84
N TRP A 24 10.96 10.71 9.03
CA TRP A 24 10.46 12.05 9.30
C TRP A 24 8.92 12.07 9.38
N ARG A 25 8.22 11.46 8.42
CA ARG A 25 6.76 11.35 8.42
C ARG A 25 6.24 10.59 9.65
N ASN A 26 6.90 9.49 10.02
CA ASN A 26 6.51 8.73 11.21
C ASN A 26 6.72 9.51 12.52
N ARG A 27 7.71 10.41 12.58
CA ARG A 27 7.93 11.30 13.75
C ARG A 27 6.93 12.44 13.82
N LEU A 28 6.46 12.93 12.68
CA LEU A 28 5.48 14.01 12.61
C LEU A 28 4.08 13.56 13.00
N ASP A 29 3.75 12.28 12.80
CA ASP A 29 2.40 11.75 12.99
C ASP A 29 1.32 12.56 12.24
N GLU A 30 0.05 12.34 12.61
CA GLU A 30 -1.09 13.03 12.00
C GLU A 30 -1.23 14.47 12.53
N ALA A 31 -1.08 14.67 13.84
CA ALA A 31 -1.20 15.97 14.47
C ALA A 31 -0.08 16.93 14.03
N GLY A 32 1.15 16.43 13.93
CA GLY A 32 2.24 17.26 13.41
C GLY A 32 2.11 17.56 11.92
N ALA A 33 1.49 16.67 11.14
CA ALA A 33 1.19 16.95 9.73
C ALA A 33 0.14 18.07 9.58
N GLU A 34 -0.89 18.09 10.43
CA GLU A 34 -1.88 19.17 10.48
C GLU A 34 -1.26 20.51 10.86
N GLU A 35 -0.41 20.53 11.90
CA GLU A 35 0.29 21.73 12.33
C GLU A 35 1.23 22.26 11.23
N LEU A 36 1.97 21.36 10.57
CA LEU A 36 2.83 21.73 9.45
C LEU A 36 2.03 22.37 8.29
N LEU A 37 0.84 21.83 7.99
CA LEU A 37 -0.05 22.40 6.98
C LEU A 37 -0.52 23.80 7.40
N ALA A 38 -0.93 23.97 8.66
CA ALA A 38 -1.36 25.26 9.21
C ALA A 38 -0.26 26.33 9.07
N GLN A 39 0.97 26.00 9.49
CA GLN A 39 2.12 26.91 9.37
C GLN A 39 2.46 27.23 7.91
N THR A 40 2.32 26.27 7.01
CA THR A 40 2.55 26.49 5.56
C THR A 40 1.52 27.47 4.98
N VAL A 41 0.25 27.34 5.38
CA VAL A 41 -0.81 28.27 4.97
C VAL A 41 -0.55 29.68 5.52
N GLU A 42 -0.16 29.80 6.78
CA GLU A 42 0.18 31.10 7.38
C GLU A 42 1.38 31.76 6.69
N ALA A 43 2.47 31.02 6.45
CA ALA A 43 3.61 31.52 5.71
C ALA A 43 3.24 32.01 4.31
N ALA A 44 2.37 31.27 3.60
CA ALA A 44 1.88 31.67 2.28
C ALA A 44 1.05 32.97 2.32
N LYS A 45 0.28 33.20 3.39
CA LYS A 45 -0.43 34.48 3.60
C LYS A 45 0.55 35.62 3.83
N THR A 46 1.56 35.43 4.70
CA THR A 46 2.58 36.44 5.01
C THR A 46 3.37 36.84 3.77
N LEU A 47 3.75 35.86 2.95
CA LEU A 47 4.48 36.07 1.70
C LEU A 47 3.59 36.59 0.57
N LYS A 48 2.27 36.78 0.81
CA LYS A 48 1.27 37.16 -0.20
C LYS A 48 1.27 36.24 -1.43
N ALA A 49 1.69 34.98 -1.24
CA ALA A 49 1.68 33.96 -2.27
C ALA A 49 0.24 33.48 -2.59
N ILE A 50 -0.67 33.62 -1.62
CA ILE A 50 -2.08 33.29 -1.75
C ILE A 50 -2.97 34.47 -1.34
N ARG A 51 -4.12 34.59 -2.00
CA ARG A 51 -5.15 35.60 -1.67
C ARG A 51 -6.16 34.99 -0.70
N PRO A 52 -6.73 35.79 0.23
CA PRO A 52 -7.76 35.29 1.16
C PRO A 52 -8.98 34.65 0.47
N ARG A 53 -9.29 35.03 -0.77
CA ARG A 53 -10.39 34.44 -1.55
C ARG A 53 -10.13 32.98 -1.97
N GLU A 54 -8.87 32.58 -2.09
CA GLU A 54 -8.47 31.24 -2.54
C GLU A 54 -8.61 30.21 -1.43
N LEU A 55 -8.62 30.64 -0.15
CA LEU A 55 -8.86 29.78 1.01
C LEU A 55 -10.35 29.42 1.21
N ARG A 56 -11.27 29.98 0.41
CA ARG A 56 -12.71 29.71 0.56
C ARG A 56 -13.14 28.38 -0.05
N VAL A 57 -12.34 27.82 -0.96
CA VAL A 57 -12.66 26.59 -1.67
C VAL A 57 -11.51 25.62 -1.46
N VAL A 58 -11.81 24.49 -0.84
CA VAL A 58 -10.87 23.38 -0.73
C VAL A 58 -11.28 22.33 -1.77
N SER A 59 -10.49 22.24 -2.84
CA SER A 59 -10.65 21.17 -3.83
C SER A 59 -9.96 19.91 -3.32
N ILE A 60 -10.73 19.05 -2.65
CA ILE A 60 -10.26 17.73 -2.22
C ILE A 60 -10.54 16.76 -3.37
N ASP A 61 -9.50 16.15 -3.91
CA ASP A 61 -9.67 14.98 -4.77
C ASP A 61 -10.14 13.81 -3.89
N THR A 62 -11.46 13.61 -3.81
CA THR A 62 -12.07 12.48 -3.09
C THR A 62 -11.89 11.17 -3.83
N THR A 63 -11.34 11.20 -5.06
CA THR A 63 -11.01 10.01 -5.83
C THR A 63 -9.59 9.53 -5.56
N VAL A 64 -9.17 9.56 -4.30
CA VAL A 64 -8.14 8.63 -3.84
C VAL A 64 -8.72 7.23 -3.95
N GLN A 65 -8.69 6.68 -5.16
CA GLN A 65 -8.81 5.25 -5.36
C GLN A 65 -7.69 4.65 -4.54
N GLU A 66 -8.03 3.81 -3.57
CA GLU A 66 -7.07 2.98 -2.88
C GLU A 66 -6.19 2.32 -3.94
N LYS A 67 -4.92 2.74 -4.02
CA LYS A 67 -3.98 2.23 -5.03
C LYS A 67 -3.66 0.74 -4.85
N ASN A 68 -4.21 0.13 -3.80
CA ASN A 68 -3.97 -1.24 -3.38
C ASN A 68 -5.26 -2.07 -3.31
N VAL A 69 -6.25 -1.77 -4.17
CA VAL A 69 -7.44 -2.64 -4.31
C VAL A 69 -7.04 -3.91 -5.07
N ALA A 70 -6.82 -4.99 -4.33
CA ALA A 70 -6.70 -6.32 -4.91
C ALA A 70 -8.09 -6.80 -5.36
N HIS A 71 -8.14 -7.54 -6.48
CA HIS A 71 -9.39 -8.11 -6.98
C HIS A 71 -9.99 -9.05 -5.92
N PRO A 72 -11.33 -9.11 -5.72
CA PRO A 72 -11.94 -9.97 -4.69
C PRO A 72 -11.56 -11.45 -4.76
N THR A 73 -11.13 -11.91 -5.94
CA THR A 73 -10.66 -13.28 -6.21
C THR A 73 -9.14 -13.43 -6.26
N ASP A 74 -8.41 -12.49 -5.66
CA ASP A 74 -6.95 -12.56 -5.57
C ASP A 74 -6.53 -13.76 -4.71
N SER A 75 -5.59 -14.56 -5.24
CA SER A 75 -5.13 -15.79 -4.62
C SER A 75 -4.45 -15.57 -3.26
N ARG A 76 -3.81 -14.41 -3.07
CA ARG A 76 -3.24 -14.00 -1.78
C ARG A 76 -4.34 -13.69 -0.78
N LEU A 77 -5.38 -12.97 -1.19
CA LEU A 77 -6.51 -12.63 -0.31
C LEU A 77 -7.27 -13.87 0.15
N LEU A 78 -7.50 -14.83 -0.74
CA LEU A 78 -8.13 -16.11 -0.40
C LEU A 78 -7.33 -16.88 0.64
N GLU A 79 -5.99 -16.92 0.51
CA GLU A 79 -5.13 -17.59 1.49
C GLU A 79 -5.14 -16.89 2.86
N VAL A 80 -5.15 -15.56 2.87
CA VAL A 80 -5.27 -14.77 4.12
C VAL A 80 -6.63 -15.01 4.78
N ALA A 81 -7.71 -15.00 4.00
CA ALA A 81 -9.06 -15.27 4.50
C ALA A 81 -9.15 -16.68 5.11
N ARG A 82 -8.60 -17.70 4.44
CA ARG A 82 -8.51 -19.07 4.96
C ARG A 82 -7.77 -19.13 6.30
N SER A 83 -6.60 -18.49 6.41
CA SER A 83 -5.81 -18.47 7.66
C SER A 83 -6.62 -17.87 8.81
N LYS A 84 -7.21 -16.69 8.58
CA LYS A 84 -8.02 -16.00 9.58
C LYS A 84 -9.24 -16.81 9.99
N LEU A 85 -9.95 -17.43 9.05
CA LEU A 85 -11.09 -18.30 9.36
C LEU A 85 -10.67 -19.51 10.20
N ALA A 86 -9.52 -20.11 9.91
CA ALA A 86 -9.00 -21.23 10.70
C ALA A 86 -8.62 -20.81 12.13
N GLU A 87 -8.01 -19.63 12.29
CA GLU A 87 -7.71 -19.04 13.61
C GLU A 87 -9.00 -18.77 14.40
N ARG A 88 -10.01 -18.15 13.78
CA ARG A 88 -11.32 -17.89 14.42
C ARG A 88 -12.07 -19.17 14.77
N ALA A 89 -11.98 -20.20 13.93
CA ALA A 89 -12.58 -21.50 14.25
C ALA A 89 -11.92 -22.13 15.48
N ALA A 90 -10.59 -22.01 15.62
CA ALA A 90 -9.88 -22.49 16.80
C ALA A 90 -10.25 -21.68 18.07
N GLU A 91 -10.38 -20.35 17.96
CA GLU A 91 -10.87 -19.51 19.07
C GLU A 91 -12.28 -19.90 19.52
N ALA A 92 -13.13 -20.33 18.59
CA ALA A 92 -14.51 -20.74 18.85
C ALA A 92 -14.67 -22.23 19.20
N ASP A 93 -13.58 -22.98 19.38
CA ASP A 93 -13.55 -24.43 19.63
C ASP A 93 -14.28 -25.26 18.53
N ILE A 94 -14.29 -24.74 17.30
CA ILE A 94 -14.86 -25.40 16.13
C ILE A 94 -13.79 -26.27 15.47
N ASN A 95 -13.95 -27.59 15.58
CA ASN A 95 -13.07 -28.55 14.93
C ASN A 95 -13.29 -28.59 13.41
N LEU A 96 -12.34 -28.06 12.65
CA LEU A 96 -12.35 -28.11 11.18
C LEU A 96 -12.00 -29.51 10.68
N ARG A 97 -12.90 -30.12 9.89
CA ARG A 97 -12.63 -31.40 9.22
C ARG A 97 -11.38 -31.36 8.33
N GLN A 98 -11.14 -30.23 7.66
CA GLN A 98 -9.94 -29.97 6.87
C GLN A 98 -9.59 -28.48 6.93
N SER A 99 -8.36 -28.14 7.33
CA SER A 99 -7.89 -26.76 7.45
C SER A 99 -7.21 -26.22 6.18
N TYR A 100 -6.88 -27.09 5.22
CA TYR A 100 -6.11 -26.81 4.00
C TYR A 100 -4.78 -26.05 4.22
N ALA A 101 -4.27 -25.98 5.45
CA ALA A 101 -3.06 -25.23 5.80
C ALA A 101 -1.81 -25.69 5.04
N ARG A 102 -1.75 -26.98 4.69
CA ARG A 102 -0.66 -27.55 3.89
C ARG A 102 -0.77 -27.23 2.39
N THR A 103 -1.99 -27.17 1.85
CA THR A 103 -2.24 -27.03 0.40
C THR A 103 -2.37 -25.58 -0.04
N GLY A 104 -2.91 -24.71 0.81
CA GLY A 104 -3.18 -23.29 0.54
C GLY A 104 -1.95 -22.52 0.03
N PRO A 105 -0.81 -22.53 0.75
CA PRO A 105 0.39 -21.82 0.32
C PRO A 105 0.94 -22.29 -1.04
N ARG A 106 0.79 -23.59 -1.34
CA ARG A 106 1.21 -24.15 -2.64
C ARG A 106 0.31 -23.64 -3.77
N LEU A 107 -1.01 -23.62 -3.57
CA LEU A 107 -1.96 -23.12 -4.55
C LEU A 107 -1.75 -21.62 -4.80
N ASN A 108 -1.48 -20.83 -3.76
CA ASN A 108 -1.16 -19.40 -3.88
C ASN A 108 0.08 -19.16 -4.77
N ARG A 109 1.19 -19.86 -4.48
CA ARG A 109 2.40 -19.79 -5.32
C ARG A 109 2.14 -20.20 -6.76
N GLN A 110 1.34 -21.25 -6.97
CA GLN A 110 1.01 -21.74 -8.32
C GLN A 110 0.16 -20.73 -9.11
N ALA A 111 -0.81 -20.08 -8.46
CA ALA A 111 -1.60 -19.02 -9.06
C ALA A 111 -0.71 -17.82 -9.46
N GLY A 112 0.20 -17.40 -8.59
CA GLY A 112 1.18 -16.35 -8.89
C GLY A 112 2.09 -16.68 -10.09
N ARG A 113 2.57 -17.92 -10.19
CA ARG A 113 3.37 -18.38 -11.34
C ARG A 113 2.57 -18.33 -12.64
N TYR A 114 1.31 -18.76 -12.63
CA TYR A 114 0.46 -18.68 -13.81
C TYR A 114 0.08 -17.25 -14.18
N ALA A 115 -0.12 -16.36 -13.21
CA ALA A 115 -0.34 -14.94 -13.45
C ALA A 115 0.87 -14.31 -14.14
N HIS A 116 2.08 -14.54 -13.61
CA HIS A 116 3.33 -14.06 -14.20
C HIS A 116 3.53 -14.56 -15.65
N ALA A 117 3.23 -15.84 -15.90
CA ALA A 117 3.31 -16.43 -17.23
C ALA A 117 2.11 -16.08 -18.16
N ARG A 118 1.18 -15.21 -17.73
CA ARG A 118 -0.06 -14.84 -18.45
C ARG A 118 -0.97 -16.04 -18.78
N GLN A 119 -0.86 -17.15 -18.04
CA GLN A 119 -1.64 -18.38 -18.22
C GLN A 119 -2.97 -18.34 -17.44
N TYR A 120 -3.81 -17.35 -17.74
CA TYR A 120 -5.02 -17.06 -16.94
C TYR A 120 -6.03 -18.21 -16.85
N LYS A 121 -6.16 -19.05 -17.90
CA LYS A 121 -7.04 -20.23 -17.84
C LYS A 121 -6.59 -21.24 -16.77
N ARG A 122 -5.27 -21.43 -16.61
CA ARG A 122 -4.70 -22.33 -15.58
C ARG A 122 -4.80 -21.68 -14.20
N MET A 123 -4.51 -20.38 -14.10
CA MET A 123 -4.68 -19.59 -12.89
C MET A 123 -6.10 -19.70 -12.33
N ARG A 124 -7.12 -19.48 -13.15
CA ARG A 124 -8.54 -19.58 -12.73
C ARG A 124 -8.92 -20.95 -12.19
N ARG A 125 -8.33 -22.04 -12.70
CA ARG A 125 -8.57 -23.40 -12.17
C ARG A 125 -7.92 -23.61 -10.80
N VAL A 126 -6.78 -22.97 -10.53
CA VAL A 126 -6.11 -23.03 -9.23
C VAL A 126 -6.89 -22.23 -8.20
N ILE A 127 -7.32 -21.01 -8.56
CA ILE A 127 -8.13 -20.16 -7.69
C ILE A 127 -9.43 -20.85 -7.25
N LYS A 128 -10.09 -21.61 -8.14
CA LYS A 128 -11.27 -22.42 -7.79
C LYS A 128 -11.02 -23.56 -6.78
N ARG A 129 -9.76 -23.90 -6.52
CA ARG A 129 -9.35 -24.99 -5.61
C ARG A 129 -8.82 -24.47 -4.26
N GLN A 130 -8.65 -23.15 -4.13
CA GLN A 130 -8.37 -22.50 -2.86
C GLN A 130 -9.67 -22.28 -2.10
#